data_AF-A0A653E3N6-F1
#
_entry.id   AF-A0A653E3N6-F1
#
_cell.length_a   1.000
_cell.length_b   1.000
_cell.length_c   1.000
_cell.angle_alpha   90.00
_cell.angle_beta   90.00
_cell.angle_gamma   90.00
#
_symmetry.space_group_name_H-M   'P 1'
#
loop_
_entity.id
_entity.type
_entity.pdbx_description
1 polymer ?
#
loop_
_entity_poly.entity_id
_entity_poly.type
_entity_poly.pdbx_seq_one_letter_code
_entity_poly.pdbx_strand_id
1 'polypeptide(L)'
;MWAVLIARIYEAFPLLCPMCGGQMRIIAFITHSAEIRHILNHIGVESAPPHITPARGPPLWEGCDAPVDDGAQGEPDWDLAAQPDEVDQRVNW
;
A
#
# COMPACT_ATOMS: atom_id res chain seq x y z
N MET A 1 13.49 -4.64 10.00
CA MET A 1 12.93 -4.27 8.68
C MET A 1 11.39 -4.25 8.61
N TRP A 2 10.63 -4.73 9.61
CA TRP A 2 9.14 -4.70 9.59
C TRP A 2 8.54 -3.29 9.78
N ALA A 3 9.10 -2.46 10.66
CA ALA A 3 8.53 -1.15 11.00
C ALA A 3 8.52 -0.18 9.80
N VAL A 4 9.53 -0.27 8.94
CA VAL A 4 9.61 0.50 7.69
C VAL A 4 8.50 0.12 6.73
N LEU A 5 8.11 -1.16 6.68
CA LEU A 5 7.01 -1.63 5.82
C LEU A 5 5.66 -1.11 6.30
N ILE A 6 5.43 -1.14 7.63
CA ILE A 6 4.24 -0.54 8.22
C ILE A 6 4.17 0.96 7.91
N ALA A 7 5.28 1.68 8.03
CA ALA A 7 5.34 3.10 7.67
C ALA A 7 5.03 3.35 6.20
N ARG A 8 5.44 2.46 5.29
CA ARG A 8 5.15 2.60 3.84
C ARG A 8 3.70 2.31 3.47
N ILE A 9 3.07 1.33 4.12
CA ILE A 9 1.73 0.87 3.74
C ILE A 9 0.65 1.66 4.47
N TYR A 10 0.88 1.96 5.74
CA TYR A 10 -0.11 2.57 6.63
C TYR A 10 0.25 4.00 7.03
N GLU A 11 1.37 4.54 6.53
CA GLU A 11 1.87 5.87 6.90
C GLU A 11 2.01 6.06 8.43
N ALA A 12 2.21 4.95 9.14
CA ALA A 12 2.23 4.90 10.60
C ALA A 12 3.64 4.55 11.12
N PHE A 13 4.09 5.28 12.16
CA PHE A 13 5.39 5.05 12.81
C PHE A 13 5.21 4.31 14.15
N PRO A 14 5.20 2.95 14.17
CA PRO A 14 4.84 2.18 15.36
C PRO A 14 5.81 2.30 16.54
N LEU A 15 6.99 2.87 16.34
CA LEU A 15 8.01 3.08 17.38
C LEU A 15 8.08 4.54 17.85
N LEU A 16 7.13 5.39 17.44
CA LEU A 16 7.00 6.77 17.90
C LEU A 16 5.63 6.98 18.54
N CYS A 17 5.59 7.65 19.68
CA CYS A 17 4.34 8.02 20.33
C CYS A 17 3.61 9.10 19.51
N PRO A 18 2.34 8.91 19.11
CA PRO A 18 1.61 9.90 18.34
C PRO A 18 1.30 11.19 19.13
N MET A 19 1.32 11.13 20.46
CA MET A 19 1.00 12.28 21.32
C MET A 19 2.21 13.16 21.63
N CYS A 20 3.41 12.59 21.74
CA CYS A 20 4.60 13.32 22.21
C CYS A 20 5.87 13.08 21.38
N GLY A 21 5.86 12.19 20.39
CA GLY A 21 7.02 11.87 19.56
C GLY A 21 8.12 11.05 20.25
N GLY A 22 7.91 10.60 21.49
CA GLY A 22 8.86 9.77 22.23
C GLY A 22 9.06 8.39 21.60
N GLN A 23 10.23 7.78 21.82
CA GLN A 23 10.53 6.43 21.34
C GLN A 23 9.73 5.37 22.13
N MET A 24 9.07 4.48 21.41
CA MET A 24 8.37 3.32 21.95
C MET A 24 9.17 2.04 21.71
N ARG A 25 8.97 1.03 22.57
CA ARG A 25 9.62 -0.28 22.47
C ARG A 25 8.57 -1.39 22.54
N ILE A 26 8.73 -2.40 21.70
CA ILE A 26 7.92 -3.62 21.79
C ILE A 26 8.41 -4.42 23.00
N ILE A 27 7.48 -4.80 23.87
CA ILE A 27 7.77 -5.57 25.09
C ILE A 27 7.27 -7.01 25.04
N ALA A 28 6.29 -7.31 24.18
CA ALA A 28 5.70 -8.64 24.05
C ALA A 28 5.00 -8.81 22.69
N PHE A 29 4.85 -10.07 22.28
CA PHE A 29 3.96 -10.49 21.19
C PHE A 29 2.87 -11.37 21.77
N ILE A 30 1.62 -11.00 21.54
CA ILE A 30 0.45 -11.78 21.98
C ILE A 30 -0.06 -12.56 20.77
N THR A 31 -0.03 -13.89 20.85
CA THR A 31 -0.45 -14.78 19.76
C THR A 31 -1.72 -15.57 20.09
N HIS A 32 -2.13 -15.59 21.37
CA HIS A 32 -3.33 -16.31 21.79
C HIS A 32 -4.60 -15.51 21.44
N SER A 33 -5.47 -16.10 20.65
CA SER A 33 -6.64 -15.42 20.09
C SER A 33 -7.65 -14.95 21.14
N ALA A 34 -7.79 -15.66 22.27
CA ALA A 34 -8.69 -15.24 23.34
C ALA A 34 -8.21 -13.94 24.00
N GLU A 35 -6.90 -13.80 24.25
CA GLU A 35 -6.32 -12.58 24.83
C GLU A 35 -6.45 -11.40 23.87
N ILE A 36 -6.17 -11.62 22.58
CA ILE A 36 -6.33 -10.60 21.55
C ILE A 36 -7.78 -10.08 21.54
N ARG A 37 -8.77 -10.98 21.53
CA ARG A 37 -10.19 -10.58 21.56
C ARG A 37 -10.56 -9.84 22.83
N HIS A 38 -10.06 -10.27 23.98
CA HIS A 38 -10.33 -9.61 25.26
C HIS A 38 -9.81 -8.17 25.26
N ILE A 39 -8.58 -7.95 24.78
CA ILE A 39 -7.97 -6.63 24.64
C ILE A 39 -8.76 -5.76 23.66
N LEU A 40 -9.09 -6.28 22.47
CA LEU A 40 -9.83 -5.53 21.44
C LEU A 40 -11.23 -5.11 21.94
N ASN A 41 -11.95 -6.02 22.61
CA ASN A 41 -13.24 -5.72 23.21
C ASN A 41 -13.14 -4.66 24.31
N HIS A 42 -12.08 -4.68 25.11
CA HIS A 42 -11.85 -3.67 26.15
C HIS A 42 -11.61 -2.27 25.58
N ILE A 43 -10.91 -2.17 24.44
CA ILE A 43 -10.64 -0.90 23.74
C ILE A 43 -11.89 -0.42 22.96
N GLY A 44 -12.86 -1.30 22.73
CA GLY A 44 -14.09 -0.98 21.99
C GLY A 44 -13.95 -1.05 20.48
N VAL A 45 -12.96 -1.80 19.98
CA VAL A 45 -12.76 -2.04 18.54
C VAL A 45 -13.29 -3.42 18.14
N GLU A 46 -13.55 -3.61 16.85
CA GLU A 46 -14.02 -4.90 16.32
C GLU A 46 -12.99 -6.00 16.58
N SER A 47 -13.41 -7.09 17.23
CA SER A 47 -12.56 -8.23 17.58
C SER A 47 -12.63 -9.37 16.56
N ALA A 48 -13.54 -9.27 15.58
CA ALA A 48 -13.60 -10.18 14.46
C ALA A 48 -12.54 -9.78 13.41
N PRO A 49 -11.79 -10.74 12.85
CA PRO A 49 -10.88 -10.43 11.75
C PRO A 49 -11.67 -9.98 10.52
N PRO A 50 -11.17 -9.01 9.74
CA PRO A 50 -11.84 -8.58 8.52
C PRO A 50 -11.92 -9.71 7.51
N HIS A 51 -13.00 -9.73 6.72
CA HIS A 51 -13.14 -10.69 5.64
C HIS A 51 -12.08 -10.45 4.57
N ILE A 52 -11.30 -11.49 4.27
CA ILE A 52 -10.28 -11.42 3.22
C ILE A 52 -10.99 -11.49 1.86
N THR A 53 -10.94 -10.40 1.11
CA THR A 53 -11.37 -10.38 -0.29
C THR A 53 -10.30 -10.97 -1.20
N PRO A 54 -10.66 -11.67 -2.29
CA PRO A 54 -9.68 -12.16 -3.26
C PRO A 54 -8.84 -11.01 -3.82
N ALA A 55 -7.60 -11.32 -4.20
CA ALA A 55 -6.74 -10.35 -4.88
C ALA A 55 -7.46 -9.79 -6.12
N ARG A 56 -7.30 -8.49 -6.35
CA ARG A 56 -7.89 -7.84 -7.52
C ARG A 56 -7.40 -8.56 -8.78
N GLY A 57 -8.34 -8.95 -9.64
CA GLY A 57 -8.02 -9.52 -10.95
C GLY A 57 -7.25 -8.53 -11.83
N PRO A 58 -6.63 -9.00 -12.91
CA PRO A 58 -5.91 -8.15 -13.84
C PRO A 58 -6.80 -7.02 -14.38
N PRO A 59 -6.26 -5.83 -14.67
CA PRO A 59 -7.04 -4.73 -15.19
C PRO A 59 -7.67 -5.10 -16.55
N LEU A 60 -8.89 -4.59 -16.80
CA LEU A 60 -9.77 -5.03 -17.90
C LEU A 60 -9.19 -4.86 -19.32
N TRP A 61 -8.17 -4.02 -19.50
CA TRP A 61 -7.58 -3.72 -20.81
C TRP A 61 -6.61 -4.80 -21.32
N GLU A 62 -6.23 -5.77 -20.49
CA GLU A 62 -5.35 -6.89 -20.86
C GLU A 62 -6.06 -8.02 -21.64
N GLY A 63 -7.37 -7.90 -21.87
CA GLY A 63 -8.18 -8.84 -22.68
C GLY A 63 -8.68 -8.27 -24.01
N CYS A 64 -8.35 -7.02 -24.34
CA CYS A 64 -8.64 -6.47 -25.65
C CYS A 64 -7.52 -6.86 -26.60
N ASP A 65 -7.64 -8.03 -27.24
CA ASP A 65 -6.95 -8.26 -28.50
C ASP A 65 -7.44 -7.18 -29.47
N ALA A 66 -6.67 -6.12 -29.62
CA ALA A 66 -6.96 -5.08 -30.60
C ALA A 66 -7.05 -5.76 -31.97
N PRO A 67 -8.13 -5.55 -32.75
CA PRO A 67 -8.13 -5.94 -34.15
C PRO A 67 -6.90 -5.32 -34.80
N VAL A 68 -6.06 -6.15 -35.43
CA VAL A 68 -5.00 -5.68 -36.31
C VAL A 68 -5.71 -5.00 -37.49
N ASP A 69 -5.83 -3.68 -37.41
CA ASP A 69 -6.33 -2.85 -38.50
C ASP A 69 -5.25 -2.76 -39.58
N ASP A 70 -5.43 -3.54 -40.64
CA ASP A 70 -4.69 -3.43 -41.89
C ASP A 70 -5.24 -2.23 -42.67
N GLY A 71 -4.75 -1.02 -42.39
CA GLY A 71 -5.27 0.13 -43.13
C GLY A 71 -4.79 1.52 -42.72
N ALA A 72 -3.72 1.96 -43.38
CA ALA A 72 -3.38 3.37 -43.65
C ALA A 72 -2.72 4.19 -42.52
N GLN A 73 -1.53 4.69 -42.88
CA GLN A 73 -0.60 5.45 -42.07
C GLN A 73 -1.16 6.76 -41.53
N GLY A 74 -0.87 7.00 -40.25
CA GLY A 74 -0.90 8.29 -39.59
C GLY A 74 -0.38 8.13 -38.17
N GLU A 75 0.94 7.98 -38.02
CA GLU A 75 1.54 7.91 -36.68
C GLU A 75 1.25 9.20 -35.90
N PRO A 76 0.69 9.13 -34.69
CA PRO A 76 0.69 10.26 -33.78
C PRO A 76 2.13 10.52 -33.35
N ASP A 77 2.61 11.74 -33.57
CA ASP A 77 3.95 12.19 -33.16
C ASP A 77 4.09 12.11 -31.63
N TRP A 78 4.63 10.99 -31.15
CA TRP A 78 4.88 10.66 -29.75
C TRP A 78 6.20 11.23 -29.23
N ASP A 79 7.03 11.82 -30.10
CA ASP A 79 8.32 12.42 -29.75
C ASP A 79 8.17 13.75 -28.97
N LEU A 80 6.98 14.38 -29.01
CA LEU A 80 6.69 15.61 -28.24
C LEU A 80 6.23 15.36 -26.80
N ALA A 81 5.81 14.13 -26.45
CA ALA A 81 5.21 13.83 -25.15
C ALA A 81 6.22 13.29 -24.11
N ALA A 82 7.47 13.06 -24.50
CA ALA A 82 8.49 12.46 -23.65
C ALA A 82 9.69 13.40 -23.42
N GLN A 83 9.48 14.44 -22.63
CA GLN A 83 10.55 14.95 -21.78
C GLN A 83 10.10 14.73 -20.33
N PRO A 84 10.58 13.66 -19.66
CA PRO A 84 10.34 13.52 -18.23
C PRO A 84 11.14 14.60 -17.50
N ASP A 85 10.44 15.46 -16.77
CA ASP A 85 11.07 16.26 -15.73
C ASP A 85 11.76 15.29 -14.76
N GLU A 86 13.06 15.41 -14.62
CA GLU A 86 13.89 14.59 -13.75
C GLU A 86 13.31 14.63 -12.33
N VAL A 87 12.65 13.54 -11.91
CA VAL A 87 12.13 13.40 -10.55
C VAL A 87 13.32 13.40 -9.59
N ASP A 88 13.45 14.46 -8.81
CA ASP A 88 14.46 14.59 -7.76
C ASP A 88 14.21 13.55 -6.67
N GLN A 89 14.97 12.46 -6.72
CA GLN A 89 14.95 11.40 -5.72
C GLN A 89 15.74 11.76 -4.46
N ARG A 90 16.25 12.99 -4.32
CA ARG A 90 16.99 13.46 -3.13
C ARG A 90 16.09 13.87 -1.96
N VAL A 91 14.83 13.43 -1.93
CA VAL A 91 14.07 13.44 -0.68
C VAL A 91 14.71 12.43 0.27
N ASN A 92 15.71 12.92 1.00
CA ASN A 92 16.33 12.25 2.14
C ASN A 92 15.22 11.99 3.18
N TRP A 93 14.85 10.73 3.31
CA TRP A 93 14.16 10.21 4.49
C TRP A 93 15.16 9.92 5.60
#